data_AF-A0A3D4ER35-F1
#
_entry.id   AF-A0A3D4ER35-F1
#
_cell.length_a   1.000
_cell.length_b   1.000
_cell.length_c   1.000
_cell.angle_alpha   90.00
_cell.angle_beta   90.00
_cell.angle_gamma   90.00
#
_symmetry.space_group_name_H-M   'P 1'
#
loop_
_entity.id
_entity.type
_entity.pdbx_description
1 polymer ?
#
loop_
_entity_poly.entity_id
_entity_poly.type
_entity_poly.pdbx_seq_one_letter_code
_entity_poly.pdbx_strand_id
1 'polypeptide(L)'
;GNDCYAKRNKTYGLSTLRTRHVKTTESDIRFQFVGKKGKEHDIAITDEKLIDLVNQCEEIPGWELFQFYDSDGSKDHVDSTMINEYIHELSGDLFSAKDFRTWAATKIFFECLRDLGYIAEEKQNAKNLLTAYDAAADGLGNTRTVCRNYYVHPVIPEAYADGSIVPYFEKVDRIKPKSGLYLSRTETVIQEMLANYEVNI
;
A
#
# COMPACT_ATOMS: atom_id res chain seq x y z
N GLY A 1 -8.15 4.03 -9.62
CA GLY A 1 -7.69 4.41 -10.99
C GLY A 1 -8.81 5.17 -11.66
N ASN A 2 -8.56 5.90 -12.75
CA ASN A 2 -9.65 6.62 -13.44
C ASN A 2 -9.97 5.92 -14.77
N ASP A 3 -11.26 5.65 -15.02
CA ASP A 3 -11.80 4.94 -16.18
C ASP A 3 -11.36 5.54 -17.53
N CYS A 4 -11.33 6.87 -17.62
CA CYS A 4 -10.91 7.59 -18.82
C CYS A 4 -9.42 7.33 -19.13
N TYR A 5 -8.58 7.23 -18.10
CA TYR A 5 -7.16 6.92 -18.25
C TYR A 5 -6.94 5.46 -18.67
N ALA A 6 -7.75 4.55 -18.13
CA ALA A 6 -7.63 3.12 -18.42
C ALA A 6 -8.03 2.76 -19.84
N LYS A 7 -9.15 3.31 -20.33
CA LYS A 7 -9.62 3.09 -21.71
C LYS A 7 -8.61 3.61 -22.75
N ARG A 8 -7.98 4.77 -22.49
CA ARG A 8 -7.05 5.41 -23.44
C ARG A 8 -5.67 4.73 -23.51
N ASN A 9 -5.11 4.36 -22.37
CA ASN A 9 -3.72 3.90 -22.30
C ASN A 9 -3.58 2.37 -22.17
N LYS A 10 -4.70 1.62 -22.08
CA LYS A 10 -4.71 0.19 -21.76
C LYS A 10 -3.95 -0.14 -20.46
N THR A 11 -3.98 0.79 -19.51
CA THR A 11 -3.36 0.66 -18.19
C THR A 11 -4.42 0.67 -17.09
N TYR A 12 -4.38 -0.28 -16.17
CA TYR A 12 -5.42 -0.51 -15.19
C TYR A 12 -4.95 -0.15 -13.77
N GLY A 13 -5.91 0.15 -12.90
CA GLY A 13 -5.70 0.22 -11.44
C GLY A 13 -6.85 -0.50 -10.75
N LEU A 14 -6.87 -0.51 -9.41
CA LEU A 14 -7.82 -1.33 -8.63
C LEU A 14 -9.28 -1.22 -9.12
N SER A 15 -9.85 -0.01 -9.14
CA SER A 15 -11.23 0.24 -9.59
C SER A 15 -11.50 -0.01 -11.09
N THR A 16 -10.46 -0.20 -11.91
CA THR A 16 -10.61 -0.45 -13.36
C THR A 16 -10.16 -1.85 -13.76
N LEU A 17 -9.93 -2.73 -12.78
CA LEU A 17 -9.64 -4.13 -13.05
C LEU A 17 -10.81 -4.79 -13.78
N ARG A 18 -10.48 -5.82 -14.55
CA ARG A 18 -11.41 -6.60 -15.34
C ARG A 18 -11.32 -8.05 -14.91
N THR A 19 -12.37 -8.82 -15.09
CA THR A 19 -12.41 -10.25 -14.74
C THR A 19 -11.23 -11.02 -15.33
N ARG A 20 -10.87 -10.74 -16.59
CA ARG A 20 -9.71 -11.36 -17.26
C ARG A 20 -8.34 -11.10 -16.60
N HIS A 21 -8.24 -10.09 -15.73
CA HIS A 21 -7.01 -9.79 -14.99
C HIS A 21 -6.90 -10.63 -13.72
N VAL A 22 -7.91 -11.43 -13.40
CA VAL A 22 -7.94 -12.31 -12.24
C VAL A 22 -7.78 -13.75 -12.70
N LYS A 23 -6.98 -14.50 -11.95
CA LYS A 23 -6.87 -15.96 -12.06
C LYS A 23 -7.10 -16.54 -10.68
N THR A 24 -8.20 -17.25 -10.55
CA THR A 24 -8.60 -17.91 -9.31
C THR A 24 -8.07 -19.34 -9.30
N THR A 25 -7.39 -19.73 -8.23
CA THR A 25 -6.99 -21.12 -7.94
C THR A 25 -7.69 -21.60 -6.67
N GLU A 26 -7.52 -22.87 -6.28
CA GLU A 26 -8.13 -23.41 -5.05
C GLU A 26 -7.62 -22.75 -3.76
N SER A 27 -6.40 -22.20 -3.76
CA SER A 27 -5.74 -21.68 -2.56
C SER A 27 -5.31 -20.21 -2.64
N ASP A 28 -5.35 -19.61 -3.83
CA ASP A 28 -5.00 -18.20 -4.03
C ASP A 28 -5.77 -17.57 -5.20
N ILE A 29 -5.81 -16.23 -5.21
CA ILE A 29 -6.19 -15.44 -6.38
C ILE A 29 -5.00 -14.62 -6.83
N ARG A 30 -4.71 -14.63 -8.14
CA ARG A 30 -3.70 -13.76 -8.76
C ARG A 30 -4.31 -12.66 -9.62
N PHE A 31 -3.85 -11.44 -9.38
CA PHE A 31 -4.12 -10.27 -10.21
C PHE A 31 -2.94 -10.02 -11.15
N GLN A 32 -3.19 -10.17 -12.46
CA GLN A 32 -2.23 -9.93 -13.51
C GLN A 32 -2.73 -8.83 -14.45
N PHE A 33 -2.09 -7.66 -14.42
CA PHE A 33 -2.49 -6.51 -15.24
C PHE A 33 -1.32 -5.55 -15.50
N VAL A 34 -1.49 -4.72 -16.54
CA VAL A 34 -0.56 -3.63 -16.85
C VAL A 34 -1.07 -2.35 -16.20
N GLY A 35 -0.29 -1.79 -15.29
CA GLY A 35 -0.59 -0.59 -14.53
C GLY A 35 -0.08 0.70 -15.19
N LYS A 36 -0.08 1.78 -14.41
CA LYS A 36 0.37 3.11 -14.85
C LYS A 36 1.80 3.03 -15.42
N LYS A 37 2.05 3.79 -16.50
CA LYS A 37 3.34 3.78 -17.24
C LYS A 37 3.72 2.41 -17.83
N GLY A 38 2.76 1.50 -18.01
CA GLY A 38 3.03 0.20 -18.63
C GLY A 38 3.70 -0.82 -17.71
N LYS A 39 3.77 -0.57 -16.39
CA LYS A 39 4.38 -1.52 -15.44
C LYS A 39 3.49 -2.75 -15.29
N GLU A 40 4.04 -3.94 -15.46
CA GLU A 40 3.35 -5.19 -15.19
C GLU A 40 3.23 -5.42 -13.68
N HIS A 41 2.06 -5.90 -13.26
CA HIS A 41 1.77 -6.29 -11.88
C HIS A 41 1.32 -7.75 -11.86
N ASP A 42 1.90 -8.54 -10.96
CA ASP A 42 1.48 -9.89 -10.58
C ASP A 42 1.38 -9.91 -9.05
N ILE A 43 0.15 -9.96 -8.53
CA ILE A 43 -0.15 -9.85 -7.10
C ILE A 43 -0.98 -11.07 -6.69
N ALA A 44 -0.48 -11.85 -5.73
CA ALA A 44 -1.22 -12.97 -5.15
C ALA A 44 -1.92 -12.55 -3.85
N ILE A 45 -3.16 -13.00 -3.68
CA ILE A 45 -3.94 -12.88 -2.44
C ILE A 45 -4.24 -14.29 -1.94
N THR A 46 -3.95 -14.54 -0.66
CA THR A 46 -4.16 -15.83 0.01
C THR A 46 -5.14 -15.74 1.19
N ASP A 47 -5.71 -14.56 1.45
CA ASP A 47 -6.70 -14.37 2.51
C ASP A 47 -8.05 -14.91 2.05
N GLU A 48 -8.56 -15.94 2.74
CA GLU A 48 -9.79 -16.66 2.37
C GLU A 48 -10.99 -15.72 2.23
N LYS A 49 -11.14 -14.73 3.12
CA LYS A 49 -12.27 -13.79 3.07
C LYS A 49 -12.18 -12.87 1.85
N LEU A 50 -10.99 -12.37 1.54
CA LEU A 50 -10.79 -11.57 0.34
C LEU A 50 -11.00 -12.39 -0.94
N ILE A 51 -10.57 -13.66 -0.94
CA ILE A 51 -10.81 -14.58 -2.05
C ILE A 51 -12.32 -14.75 -2.28
N ASP A 52 -13.07 -15.04 -1.23
CA ASP A 52 -14.53 -15.19 -1.31
C ASP A 52 -15.24 -13.94 -1.83
N LEU A 53 -14.82 -12.75 -1.38
CA LEU A 53 -15.38 -11.47 -1.83
C LEU A 53 -15.05 -11.19 -3.30
N VAL A 54 -13.83 -11.46 -3.74
CA VAL A 54 -13.42 -11.28 -5.14
C VAL A 54 -14.16 -12.25 -6.06
N ASN A 55 -14.35 -13.51 -5.62
CA ASN A 55 -15.12 -14.50 -6.38
C ASN A 55 -16.58 -14.07 -6.55
N GLN A 56 -17.23 -13.54 -5.49
CA GLN A 56 -18.59 -13.00 -5.59
C GLN A 56 -18.69 -11.86 -6.60
N CYS A 57 -17.68 -11.00 -6.68
CA CYS A 57 -17.62 -9.95 -7.69
C CYS A 57 -17.40 -10.51 -9.10
N GLU A 58 -16.55 -11.52 -9.28
CA GLU A 58 -16.28 -12.19 -10.55
C GLU A 58 -17.51 -12.92 -11.12
N GLU A 59 -18.38 -13.45 -10.26
CA GLU A 59 -19.63 -14.12 -10.68
C GLU A 59 -20.65 -13.16 -11.33
N ILE A 60 -20.53 -11.85 -11.08
CA ILE A 60 -21.43 -10.85 -11.66
C ILE A 60 -21.08 -10.66 -13.15
N PRO A 61 -22.03 -10.86 -14.09
CA PRO A 61 -21.74 -10.78 -15.52
C PRO A 61 -21.29 -9.36 -15.93
N GLY A 62 -20.06 -9.21 -16.42
CA GLY A 62 -19.53 -7.89 -16.79
C GLY A 62 -18.11 -7.92 -17.32
N TRP A 63 -17.59 -6.73 -17.65
CA TRP A 63 -16.18 -6.58 -18.05
C TRP A 63 -15.31 -6.18 -16.86
N GLU A 64 -15.82 -5.31 -16.01
CA GLU A 64 -15.20 -4.83 -14.78
C GLU A 64 -15.26 -5.92 -13.71
N LEU A 65 -14.22 -5.99 -12.88
CA LEU A 65 -14.15 -6.99 -11.81
C LEU A 65 -15.05 -6.60 -10.63
N PHE A 66 -14.90 -5.37 -10.13
CA PHE A 66 -15.62 -4.93 -8.94
C PHE A 66 -16.99 -4.36 -9.34
N GLN A 67 -17.97 -5.26 -9.39
CA GLN A 67 -19.36 -4.95 -9.67
C GLN A 67 -20.24 -5.27 -8.47
N PHE A 68 -21.42 -4.66 -8.42
CA PHE A 68 -22.42 -4.93 -7.40
C PHE A 68 -23.83 -4.72 -7.96
N TYR A 69 -24.82 -5.27 -7.25
CA TYR A 69 -26.21 -4.93 -7.43
C TYR A 69 -26.63 -3.96 -6.32
N ASP A 70 -27.26 -2.86 -6.68
CA ASP A 70 -27.82 -1.91 -5.71
C ASP A 70 -29.13 -2.42 -5.09
N SER A 71 -29.72 -1.61 -4.20
CA SER A 71 -30.98 -1.94 -3.52
C SER A 71 -32.17 -2.14 -4.48
N ASP A 72 -32.10 -1.56 -5.67
CA ASP A 72 -33.15 -1.62 -6.69
C ASP A 72 -32.91 -2.79 -7.66
N GLY A 73 -31.83 -3.57 -7.44
CA GLY A 73 -31.42 -4.68 -8.29
C GLY A 73 -30.74 -4.23 -9.59
N SER A 74 -30.40 -2.95 -9.72
CA SER A 74 -29.63 -2.43 -10.85
C SER A 74 -28.16 -2.77 -10.65
N LYS A 75 -27.51 -3.16 -11.76
CA LYS A 75 -26.09 -3.51 -11.76
C LYS A 75 -25.25 -2.27 -12.03
N ASP A 76 -24.24 -2.06 -11.20
CA ASP A 76 -23.25 -0.99 -11.38
C ASP A 76 -21.84 -1.47 -11.01
N HIS A 77 -20.82 -0.62 -11.23
CA HIS A 77 -19.42 -0.92 -10.92
C HIS A 77 -18.85 0.05 -9.88
N VAL A 78 -17.86 -0.43 -9.13
CA VAL A 78 -17.14 0.39 -8.14
C VAL A 78 -16.12 1.26 -8.86
N ASP A 79 -16.28 2.58 -8.80
CA ASP A 79 -15.33 3.53 -9.35
C ASP A 79 -14.40 4.17 -8.28
N SER A 80 -13.47 5.03 -8.71
CA SER A 80 -12.57 5.69 -7.76
C SER A 80 -13.24 6.74 -6.87
N THR A 81 -14.35 7.31 -7.32
CA THR A 81 -15.10 8.33 -6.59
C THR A 81 -15.75 7.67 -5.39
N MET A 82 -16.48 6.58 -5.60
CA MET A 82 -17.12 5.78 -4.56
C MET A 82 -16.14 5.32 -3.49
N ILE A 83 -14.94 4.87 -3.89
CA ILE A 83 -13.90 4.46 -2.94
C ILE A 83 -13.45 5.63 -2.05
N ASN A 84 -13.22 6.82 -2.62
CA ASN A 84 -12.77 7.96 -1.80
C ASN A 84 -13.91 8.51 -0.95
N GLU A 85 -15.15 8.54 -1.45
CA GLU A 85 -16.33 8.88 -0.64
C GLU A 85 -16.45 7.96 0.57
N TYR A 86 -16.34 6.64 0.37
CA TYR A 86 -16.34 5.67 1.46
C TYR A 86 -15.21 5.91 2.47
N ILE A 87 -13.99 6.22 2.00
CA ILE A 87 -12.87 6.55 2.88
C ILE A 87 -13.17 7.84 3.68
N HIS A 88 -13.71 8.88 3.03
CA HIS A 88 -14.04 10.14 3.69
C HIS A 88 -15.14 9.96 4.73
N GLU A 89 -16.16 9.15 4.46
CA GLU A 89 -17.22 8.84 5.44
C GLU A 89 -16.67 8.19 6.72
N LEU A 90 -15.66 7.33 6.58
CA LEU A 90 -15.06 6.62 7.72
C LEU A 90 -13.98 7.41 8.45
N SER A 91 -13.25 8.28 7.75
CA SER A 91 -12.00 8.89 8.26
C SER A 91 -11.93 10.41 8.14
N GLY A 92 -12.96 11.05 7.58
CA GLY A 92 -13.00 12.47 7.25
C GLY A 92 -12.25 12.82 5.96
N ASP A 93 -12.34 14.08 5.55
CA ASP A 93 -11.81 14.58 4.26
C ASP A 93 -10.27 14.68 4.19
N LEU A 94 -9.57 14.35 5.28
CA LEU A 94 -8.11 14.43 5.35
C LEU A 94 -7.41 13.22 4.75
N PHE A 95 -8.12 12.09 4.57
CA PHE A 95 -7.56 10.85 4.08
C PHE A 95 -8.20 10.44 2.76
N SER A 96 -7.43 9.79 1.92
CA SER A 96 -7.82 9.33 0.60
C SER A 96 -7.20 7.96 0.32
N ALA A 97 -7.56 7.36 -0.82
CA ALA A 97 -6.93 6.11 -1.27
C ALA A 97 -5.40 6.22 -1.43
N LYS A 98 -4.86 7.44 -1.62
CA LYS A 98 -3.42 7.69 -1.74
C LYS A 98 -2.69 7.42 -0.42
N ASP A 99 -3.33 7.66 0.72
CA ASP A 99 -2.69 7.60 2.03
C ASP A 99 -2.35 6.17 2.46
N PHE A 100 -3.10 5.18 1.98
CA PHE A 100 -2.71 3.78 2.11
C PHE A 100 -1.36 3.49 1.44
N ARG A 101 -1.06 4.14 0.31
CA ARG A 101 0.22 3.95 -0.40
C ARG A 101 1.38 4.66 0.29
N THR A 102 1.16 5.85 0.85
CA THR A 102 2.21 6.57 1.60
C THR A 102 2.53 5.82 2.91
N TRP A 103 1.51 5.33 3.60
CA TRP A 103 1.66 4.46 4.77
C TRP A 103 2.42 3.17 4.43
N ALA A 104 1.98 2.44 3.40
CA ALA A 104 2.62 1.19 2.99
C ALA A 104 4.09 1.39 2.57
N ALA A 105 4.40 2.44 1.80
CA ALA A 105 5.79 2.73 1.43
C ALA A 105 6.66 3.03 2.65
N THR A 106 6.15 3.82 3.60
CA THR A 106 6.85 4.13 4.84
C THR A 106 7.10 2.87 5.67
N LYS A 107 6.11 1.97 5.75
CA LYS A 107 6.24 0.66 6.42
C LYS A 107 7.28 -0.24 5.76
N ILE A 108 7.21 -0.43 4.44
CA ILE A 108 8.18 -1.25 3.68
C ILE A 108 9.60 -0.69 3.85
N PHE A 109 9.74 0.63 3.76
CA PHE A 109 11.02 1.32 3.93
C PHE A 109 11.60 1.06 5.33
N PHE A 110 10.79 1.23 6.38
CA PHE A 110 11.19 0.97 7.75
C PHE A 110 11.59 -0.50 7.97
N GLU A 111 10.79 -1.46 7.48
CA GLU A 111 11.06 -2.89 7.65
C GLU A 111 12.36 -3.30 6.94
N CYS A 112 12.59 -2.80 5.73
CA CYS A 112 13.85 -3.02 5.01
C CYS A 112 15.06 -2.49 5.80
N LEU A 113 14.97 -1.28 6.35
CA LEU A 113 16.05 -0.73 7.17
C LEU A 113 16.27 -1.51 8.47
N ARG A 114 15.20 -1.99 9.11
CA ARG A 114 15.28 -2.82 10.30
C ARG A 114 16.04 -4.11 9.99
N ASP A 115 15.69 -4.76 8.90
CA ASP A 115 16.29 -6.03 8.48
C ASP A 115 17.77 -5.85 8.05
N LEU A 116 18.12 -4.71 7.47
CA LEU A 116 19.51 -4.32 7.16
C LEU A 116 20.32 -3.93 8.41
N GLY A 117 19.64 -3.49 9.47
CA GLY A 117 20.24 -2.98 10.70
C GLY A 117 20.89 -1.60 10.54
N TYR A 118 21.42 -1.08 11.64
CA TYR A 118 22.20 0.17 11.68
C TYR A 118 23.59 -0.12 12.24
N ILE A 119 24.63 0.45 11.61
CA ILE A 119 26.02 0.29 12.06
C ILE A 119 26.72 1.65 12.17
N ALA A 120 27.85 1.70 12.89
CA ALA A 120 28.68 2.91 13.00
C ALA A 120 29.53 3.18 11.74
N GLU A 121 28.95 3.04 10.56
CA GLU A 121 29.58 3.32 9.26
C GLU A 121 28.60 4.07 8.35
N GLU A 122 28.77 5.40 8.26
CA GLU A 122 27.89 6.30 7.51
C GLU A 122 27.71 5.88 6.04
N LYS A 123 28.80 5.46 5.39
CA LYS A 123 28.78 5.04 3.98
C LYS A 123 27.89 3.81 3.77
N GLN A 124 27.88 2.86 4.70
CA GLN A 124 27.04 1.68 4.60
C GLN A 124 25.58 2.02 4.88
N ASN A 125 25.30 2.85 5.89
CA ASN A 125 23.95 3.31 6.19
C ASN A 125 23.35 4.13 5.02
N ALA A 126 24.14 4.94 4.34
CA ALA A 126 23.70 5.65 3.14
C ALA A 126 23.30 4.69 2.00
N LYS A 127 23.99 3.55 1.84
CA LYS A 127 23.59 2.50 0.88
C LYS A 127 22.32 1.78 1.33
N ASN A 128 22.17 1.54 2.64
CA ASN A 128 20.97 0.91 3.20
C ASN A 128 19.72 1.78 2.93
N LEU A 129 19.83 3.12 3.09
CA LEU A 129 18.77 4.05 2.71
C LEU A 129 18.36 3.92 1.24
N LEU A 130 19.33 3.83 0.32
CA LEU A 130 19.03 3.64 -1.10
C LEU A 130 18.30 2.32 -1.35
N THR A 131 18.75 1.25 -0.70
CA THR A 131 18.15 -0.09 -0.78
C THR A 131 16.71 -0.08 -0.26
N ALA A 132 16.45 0.59 0.85
CA ALA A 132 15.10 0.73 1.40
C ALA A 132 14.17 1.55 0.49
N TYR A 133 14.67 2.59 -0.17
CA TYR A 133 13.88 3.32 -1.17
C TYR A 133 13.58 2.46 -2.40
N ASP A 134 14.50 1.59 -2.82
CA ASP A 134 14.25 0.63 -3.90
C ASP A 134 13.16 -0.36 -3.50
N ALA A 135 13.23 -0.91 -2.28
CA ALA A 135 12.19 -1.81 -1.76
C ALA A 135 10.79 -1.14 -1.75
N ALA A 136 10.70 0.11 -1.29
CA ALA A 136 9.45 0.86 -1.32
C ALA A 136 8.98 1.16 -2.77
N ALA A 137 9.91 1.44 -3.69
CA ALA A 137 9.60 1.66 -5.11
C ALA A 137 9.06 0.40 -5.79
N ASP A 138 9.67 -0.75 -5.51
CA ASP A 138 9.24 -2.04 -6.02
C ASP A 138 7.85 -2.40 -5.50
N GLY A 139 7.64 -2.34 -4.19
CA GLY A 139 6.35 -2.62 -3.55
C GLY A 139 5.21 -1.72 -4.04
N LEU A 140 5.50 -0.46 -4.37
CA LEU A 140 4.47 0.48 -4.86
C LEU A 140 4.28 0.49 -6.38
N GLY A 141 5.20 -0.05 -7.17
CA GLY A 141 5.15 0.14 -8.61
C GLY A 141 5.70 1.49 -9.11
N ASN A 142 6.53 2.17 -8.32
CA ASN A 142 7.04 3.52 -8.60
C ASN A 142 8.56 3.54 -8.83
N THR A 143 9.15 4.71 -9.09
CA THR A 143 10.61 4.88 -9.12
C THR A 143 11.13 5.30 -7.74
N ARG A 144 12.42 5.05 -7.45
CA ARG A 144 13.10 5.48 -6.22
C ARG A 144 12.84 6.95 -5.89
N THR A 145 13.08 7.83 -6.86
CA THR A 145 12.89 9.29 -6.70
C THR A 145 11.45 9.66 -6.36
N VAL A 146 10.46 8.97 -6.96
CA VAL A 146 9.05 9.21 -6.66
C VAL A 146 8.72 8.77 -5.23
N CYS A 147 9.20 7.61 -4.80
CA CYS A 147 8.97 7.15 -3.42
C CYS A 147 9.62 8.08 -2.39
N ARG A 148 10.86 8.50 -2.64
CA ARG A 148 11.59 9.44 -1.79
C ARG A 148 10.87 10.77 -1.61
N ASN A 149 10.33 11.33 -2.69
CA ASN A 149 9.78 12.68 -2.65
C ASN A 149 8.30 12.74 -2.22
N TYR A 150 7.54 11.65 -2.37
CA TYR A 150 6.08 11.71 -2.28
C TYR A 150 5.41 10.59 -1.48
N TYR A 151 6.13 9.53 -1.07
CA TYR A 151 5.51 8.37 -0.43
C TYR A 151 6.12 7.98 0.92
N VAL A 152 7.45 7.99 1.04
CA VAL A 152 8.12 7.67 2.31
C VAL A 152 8.11 8.90 3.20
N HIS A 153 7.61 8.75 4.43
CA HIS A 153 7.61 9.84 5.39
C HIS A 153 9.04 10.17 5.86
N PRO A 154 9.46 11.46 5.90
CA PRO A 154 10.85 11.87 6.15
C PRO A 154 11.41 11.50 7.53
N VAL A 155 10.56 11.36 8.55
CA VAL A 155 10.99 10.96 9.91
C VAL A 155 11.82 9.67 9.94
N ILE A 156 11.52 8.70 9.05
CA ILE A 156 12.21 7.41 9.04
C ILE A 156 13.65 7.53 8.50
N PRO A 157 13.89 8.07 7.28
CA PRO A 157 15.25 8.24 6.78
C PRO A 157 16.06 9.23 7.63
N GLU A 158 15.45 10.24 8.24
CA GLU A 158 16.13 11.16 9.17
C GLU A 158 16.62 10.42 10.42
N ALA A 159 15.73 9.70 11.10
CA ALA A 159 16.09 8.92 12.27
C ALA A 159 17.09 7.80 11.97
N TYR A 160 17.06 7.23 10.76
CA TYR A 160 18.06 6.25 10.35
C TYR A 160 19.41 6.87 10.06
N ALA A 161 19.47 8.10 9.54
CA ALA A 161 20.73 8.77 9.23
C ALA A 161 21.54 9.12 10.49
N ASP A 162 20.87 9.50 11.58
CA ASP A 162 21.52 9.85 12.85
C ASP A 162 21.56 8.71 13.89
N GLY A 163 20.97 7.55 13.56
CA GLY A 163 20.95 6.36 14.41
C GLY A 163 19.87 6.37 15.50
N SER A 164 19.08 7.43 15.62
CA SER A 164 17.97 7.51 16.57
C SER A 164 16.83 6.51 16.28
N ILE A 165 16.86 5.84 15.13
CA ILE A 165 15.93 4.78 14.77
C ILE A 165 16.12 3.47 15.54
N VAL A 166 17.32 3.21 16.08
CA VAL A 166 17.67 1.90 16.68
C VAL A 166 16.72 1.48 17.81
N PRO A 167 16.37 2.35 18.78
CA PRO A 167 15.38 2.01 19.82
C PRO A 167 14.02 1.61 19.26
N TYR A 168 13.60 2.18 18.12
CA TYR A 168 12.34 1.83 17.47
C TYR A 168 12.38 0.44 16.85
N PHE A 169 13.53 0.03 16.27
CA PHE A 169 13.72 -1.35 15.80
C PHE A 169 13.56 -2.37 16.93
N GLU A 170 14.26 -2.17 18.05
CA GLU A 170 14.14 -3.07 19.22
C GLU A 170 12.71 -3.09 19.78
N LYS A 171 12.02 -1.96 19.71
CA LYS A 171 10.66 -1.82 20.23
C LYS A 171 9.65 -2.66 19.43
N VAL A 172 9.84 -2.83 18.12
CA VAL A 172 8.98 -3.70 17.30
C VAL A 172 8.96 -5.13 17.85
N ASP A 173 10.11 -5.64 18.29
CA ASP A 173 10.21 -7.02 18.80
C ASP A 173 9.58 -7.17 20.19
N ARG A 174 9.61 -6.11 20.99
CA ARG A 174 9.16 -6.11 22.39
C ARG A 174 7.67 -5.83 22.56
N ILE A 175 7.04 -5.07 21.66
CA ILE A 175 5.62 -4.72 21.80
C ILE A 175 4.75 -5.95 21.62
N LYS A 176 3.87 -6.18 22.61
CA LYS A 176 2.77 -7.14 22.47
C LYS A 176 1.66 -6.49 21.65
N PRO A 177 1.03 -7.23 20.71
CA PRO A 177 -0.16 -6.74 20.03
C PRO A 177 -1.19 -6.28 21.08
N LYS A 178 -1.61 -5.02 21.02
CA LYS A 178 -2.67 -4.53 21.89
C LYS A 178 -4.00 -5.12 21.40
N SER A 179 -4.74 -5.78 22.30
CA SER A 179 -6.08 -6.28 21.99
C SER A 179 -6.98 -5.13 21.52
N GLY A 180 -7.64 -5.31 20.37
CA GLY A 180 -8.54 -4.30 19.79
C GLY A 180 -7.89 -3.28 18.84
N LEU A 181 -6.56 -3.34 18.62
CA LEU A 181 -5.88 -2.56 17.59
C LEU A 181 -5.56 -3.45 16.38
N TYR A 182 -5.96 -2.99 15.19
CA TYR A 182 -5.72 -3.68 13.91
C TYR A 182 -4.35 -3.39 13.28
N LEU A 183 -3.45 -2.71 14.01
CA LEU A 183 -2.12 -2.37 13.53
C LEU A 183 -1.12 -3.49 13.86
N SER A 184 -0.25 -3.79 12.91
CA SER A 184 0.94 -4.62 13.17
C SER A 184 1.88 -3.94 14.19
N ARG A 185 2.85 -4.70 14.70
CA ARG A 185 3.88 -4.15 15.62
C ARG A 185 4.68 -3.04 14.96
N THR A 186 5.09 -3.24 13.70
CA THR A 186 5.77 -2.23 12.88
C THR A 186 4.92 -0.97 12.78
N GLU A 187 3.65 -1.11 12.42
CA GLU A 187 2.74 0.03 12.24
C GLU A 187 2.52 0.83 13.52
N THR A 188 2.42 0.13 14.66
CA THR A 188 2.31 0.76 15.98
C THR A 188 3.55 1.61 16.29
N VAL A 189 4.74 1.11 15.98
CA VAL A 189 6.00 1.84 16.20
C VAL A 189 6.13 3.03 15.26
N ILE A 190 5.80 2.86 13.97
CA ILE A 190 5.81 3.96 13.00
C ILE A 190 4.82 5.06 13.41
N GLN A 191 3.62 4.69 13.87
CA GLN A 191 2.64 5.65 14.37
C GLN A 191 3.21 6.51 15.50
N GLU A 192 3.96 5.91 16.42
CA GLU A 192 4.62 6.64 17.50
C GLU A 192 5.73 7.58 16.99
N MET A 193 6.55 7.12 16.03
CA MET A 193 7.57 7.96 15.40
C MET A 193 6.95 9.20 14.73
N LEU A 194 5.83 9.01 14.03
CA LEU A 194 5.09 10.08 13.36
C LEU A 194 4.46 11.07 14.34
N ALA A 195 3.93 10.58 15.46
CA ALA A 195 3.33 11.45 16.49
C ALA A 195 4.32 12.42 17.13
N ASN A 196 5.61 12.07 17.13
CA ASN A 196 6.69 12.89 17.66
C ASN A 196 7.38 13.76 16.59
N TYR A 197 6.90 13.72 15.34
CA TYR A 197 7.52 14.45 14.25
C TYR A 197 7.04 15.90 14.19
N GLU A 198 7.96 16.85 14.26
CA GLU A 198 7.69 18.27 14.05
C GLU A 198 8.07 18.68 12.63
N VAL A 199 7.15 19.34 11.93
CA VAL A 199 7.43 19.88 10.60
C VAL A 199 8.23 21.17 10.76
N ASN A 200 9.50 21.14 10.36
CA ASN A 200 10.28 22.36 10.22
C ASN A 200 9.81 23.10 8.95
N ILE A 201 8.96 24.12 9.13
CA ILE A 201 8.47 25.00 8.06
C ILE A 201 9.39 26.22 7.92
#